data_AF-A0A1N6GEE0-F1
#
_entry.id   AF-A0A1N6GEE0-F1
#
_cell.length_a   1.000
_cell.length_b   1.000
_cell.length_c   1.000
_cell.angle_alpha   90.00
_cell.angle_beta   90.00
_cell.angle_gamma   90.00
#
_symmetry.space_group_name_H-M   'P 1'
#
loop_
_entity.id
_entity.type
_entity.pdbx_description
1 polymer ?
#
loop_
_entity_poly.entity_id
_entity_poly.type
_entity_poly.pdbx_seq_one_letter_code
_entity_poly.pdbx_strand_id
1 'polypeptide(L)'
;MFCSKEKARIEQLSQEIERLQAEKRQLEQQLAEAARQQPAAVQDEEATITPFCRKMSQAYDKFYGSCKDFQGSMTTMGQRLAVGKQDVVNSAKLSSQAQRDINDMGARILKLSQEATETAGAVDTLKQRAEEIGSILTMIEDISEQTNLLALNAAIEAARAGEHGRGFAVVADEVRALSGRTANATADISRLIQLVQQEVGAARRRMRDVASESERLNETAQQASQNLGQMLQTSTQIEQTVTAGALRSFIMNAKIDHLIYKMELYRLMLGLRNDLRPEDVDNPKASRLGKWYYEGEGRDCYSQLPGYAEIEPIHNEMHVLGRRLVEAWLAGDQEQALETLLRLEDVSARLQAALEHLASQGEERPDILCMGGH
;
A
#
# COMPACT_ATOMS: atom_id res chain seq x y z
N MET A 1 47.27 -7.18 -98.19
CA MET A 1 46.98 -5.85 -97.63
C MET A 1 46.49 -5.85 -96.18
N PHE A 2 45.98 -6.96 -95.62
CA PHE A 2 45.52 -7.03 -94.22
C PHE A 2 46.64 -6.91 -93.18
N CYS A 3 47.82 -7.47 -93.46
CA CYS A 3 48.93 -7.57 -92.50
C CYS A 3 49.63 -6.23 -92.16
N SER A 4 49.53 -5.19 -93.00
CA SER A 4 50.20 -3.89 -92.73
C SER A 4 49.37 -2.96 -91.84
N LYS A 5 48.03 -3.01 -91.95
CA LYS A 5 47.14 -2.22 -91.09
C LYS A 5 47.08 -2.77 -89.66
N GLU A 6 47.10 -4.08 -89.50
CA GLU A 6 47.18 -4.72 -88.18
C GLU A 6 48.54 -4.45 -87.51
N LYS A 7 49.64 -4.49 -88.28
CA LYS A 7 50.98 -4.17 -87.75
C LYS A 7 51.09 -2.72 -87.30
N ALA A 8 50.58 -1.77 -88.09
CA ALA A 8 50.52 -0.36 -87.69
C ALA A 8 49.62 -0.13 -86.46
N ARG A 9 48.50 -0.85 -86.34
CA ARG A 9 47.62 -0.77 -85.17
C ARG A 9 48.23 -1.39 -83.92
N ILE A 10 48.97 -2.49 -84.05
CA ILE A 10 49.74 -3.08 -82.95
C ILE A 10 50.83 -2.11 -82.50
N GLU A 11 51.53 -1.47 -83.43
CA GLU A 11 52.59 -0.51 -83.12
C GLU A 11 52.04 0.75 -82.44
N GLN A 12 50.88 1.25 -82.91
CA GLN A 12 50.18 2.36 -82.27
C GLN A 12 49.65 1.99 -80.87
N LEU A 13 49.09 0.79 -80.69
CA LEU A 13 48.65 0.32 -79.37
C LEU A 13 49.82 0.07 -78.42
N SER A 14 50.96 -0.44 -78.92
CA SER A 14 52.17 -0.61 -78.12
C SER A 14 52.72 0.73 -77.64
N GLN A 15 52.75 1.75 -78.50
CA GLN A 15 53.12 3.12 -78.11
C GLN A 15 52.14 3.73 -77.10
N GLU A 16 50.84 3.49 -77.27
CA GLU A 16 49.79 3.92 -76.33
C GLU A 16 49.95 3.24 -74.95
N ILE A 17 50.24 1.94 -74.93
CA ILE A 17 50.50 1.18 -73.70
C ILE A 17 51.75 1.69 -73.00
N GLU A 18 52.84 1.93 -73.74
CA GLU A 18 54.07 2.51 -73.16
C GLU A 18 53.81 3.90 -72.57
N ARG A 19 53.02 4.73 -73.26
CA ARG A 19 52.60 6.05 -72.76
C ARG A 19 51.79 5.93 -71.47
N LEU A 20 50.75 5.10 -71.47
CA LEU A 20 49.89 4.89 -70.30
C LEU A 20 50.66 4.25 -69.13
N GLN A 21 51.64 3.39 -69.40
CA GLN A 21 52.52 2.84 -68.37
C GLN A 21 53.46 3.89 -67.78
N ALA A 22 53.99 4.80 -68.61
CA ALA A 22 54.80 5.92 -68.14
C ALA A 22 53.95 6.89 -67.30
N GLU A 23 52.74 7.22 -67.74
CA GLU A 23 51.79 8.09 -67.04
C GLU A 23 51.33 7.46 -65.72
N LYS A 24 51.06 6.15 -65.70
CA LYS A 24 50.78 5.40 -64.47
C LYS A 24 51.96 5.48 -63.49
N ARG A 25 53.20 5.27 -63.94
CA ARG A 25 54.39 5.37 -63.07
C ARG A 25 54.57 6.78 -62.53
N GLN A 26 54.28 7.79 -63.33
CA GLN A 26 54.35 9.19 -62.91
C GLN A 26 53.27 9.50 -61.85
N LEU A 27 52.03 9.05 -62.05
CA LEU A 27 50.96 9.19 -61.07
C LEU A 27 51.26 8.41 -59.78
N GLU A 28 51.82 7.21 -59.87
CA GLU A 28 52.26 6.43 -58.70
C GLU A 28 53.37 7.14 -57.92
N GLN A 29 54.33 7.78 -58.61
CA GLN A 29 55.35 8.60 -57.98
C GLN A 29 54.76 9.85 -57.31
N GLN A 30 53.85 10.56 -57.99
CA GLN A 30 53.17 11.72 -57.41
C GLN A 30 52.32 11.36 -56.19
N LEU A 31 51.64 10.21 -56.22
CA LEU A 31 50.88 9.69 -55.08
C LEU A 31 51.80 9.33 -53.91
N ALA A 32 52.94 8.69 -54.19
CA ALA A 32 53.93 8.35 -53.16
C ALA A 32 54.61 9.60 -52.56
N GLU A 33 54.86 10.63 -53.36
CA GLU A 33 55.37 11.92 -52.89
C GLU A 33 54.31 12.66 -52.08
N ALA A 34 53.05 12.69 -52.51
CA ALA A 34 51.96 13.29 -51.75
C ALA A 34 51.73 12.59 -50.40
N ALA A 35 51.84 11.26 -50.36
CA ALA A 35 51.75 10.48 -49.12
C ALA A 35 52.95 10.72 -48.17
N ARG A 36 54.15 11.02 -48.72
CA ARG A 36 55.33 11.40 -47.93
C ARG A 36 55.33 12.87 -47.51
N GLN A 37 54.65 13.73 -48.25
CA GLN A 37 54.47 15.15 -47.97
C GLN A 37 53.24 15.44 -47.10
N GLN A 38 52.39 14.43 -46.84
CA GLN A 38 51.41 14.55 -45.75
C GLN A 38 52.18 14.91 -44.47
N PRO A 39 51.81 16.01 -43.79
CA PRO A 39 52.57 16.47 -42.64
C PRO A 39 52.66 15.35 -41.61
N ALA A 40 53.84 15.10 -41.03
CA ALA A 40 53.97 14.20 -39.89
C ALA A 40 52.95 14.53 -38.78
N ALA A 41 52.55 15.81 -38.67
CA ALA A 41 51.48 16.28 -37.80
C ALA A 41 50.11 15.62 -38.04
N VAL A 42 49.72 15.29 -39.28
CA VAL A 42 48.42 14.65 -39.59
C VAL A 42 48.43 13.17 -39.20
N GLN A 43 49.56 12.48 -39.40
CA GLN A 43 49.72 11.09 -38.96
C GLN A 43 49.78 10.98 -37.42
N ASP A 44 50.44 11.94 -36.76
CA ASP A 44 50.49 12.02 -35.30
C ASP A 44 49.13 12.42 -34.70
N GLU A 45 48.38 13.31 -35.36
CA GLU A 45 46.98 13.62 -35.03
C GLU A 45 46.10 12.38 -35.15
N GLU A 46 46.14 11.65 -36.27
CA GLU A 46 45.32 10.45 -36.48
C GLU A 46 45.67 9.33 -35.48
N ALA A 47 46.95 9.17 -35.16
CA ALA A 47 47.45 8.25 -34.15
C ALA A 47 47.02 8.61 -32.71
N THR A 48 46.72 9.88 -32.44
CA THR A 48 46.28 10.37 -31.11
C THR A 48 44.75 10.46 -31.01
N ILE A 49 44.08 10.94 -32.06
CA ILE A 49 42.63 11.12 -32.17
C ILE A 49 41.93 9.76 -32.15
N THR A 50 42.45 8.75 -32.86
CA THR A 50 41.79 7.44 -32.95
C THR A 50 41.68 6.72 -31.59
N PRO A 51 42.75 6.62 -30.77
CA PRO A 51 42.65 6.07 -29.41
C PRO A 51 41.79 6.92 -28.48
N PHE A 52 41.83 8.24 -28.61
CA PHE A 52 40.97 9.15 -27.83
C PHE A 52 39.49 8.92 -28.14
N CYS A 53 39.09 8.97 -29.41
CA CYS A 53 37.73 8.69 -29.86
C CYS A 53 37.26 7.30 -29.42
N ARG A 54 38.13 6.28 -29.47
CA ARG A 54 37.81 4.94 -28.98
C ARG A 54 37.51 4.91 -27.47
N LYS A 55 38.35 5.56 -26.65
CA LYS A 55 38.13 5.65 -25.19
C LYS A 55 36.88 6.47 -24.87
N MET A 56 36.63 7.55 -25.61
CA MET A 56 35.42 8.36 -25.46
C MET A 56 34.16 7.56 -25.82
N SER A 57 34.17 6.78 -26.90
CA SER A 57 33.06 5.88 -27.25
C SER A 57 32.81 4.85 -26.14
N GLN A 58 33.86 4.25 -25.57
CA GLN A 58 33.71 3.32 -24.45
C GLN A 58 33.12 3.98 -23.20
N ALA A 59 33.53 5.21 -22.88
CA ALA A 59 32.96 5.97 -21.76
C ALA A 59 31.48 6.31 -22.03
N TYR A 60 31.15 6.67 -23.26
CA TYR A 60 29.79 6.94 -23.69
C TYR A 60 28.89 5.70 -23.60
N ASP A 61 29.36 4.53 -24.07
CA ASP A 61 28.61 3.26 -23.97
C ASP A 61 28.35 2.86 -22.51
N LYS A 62 29.32 3.07 -21.62
CA LYS A 62 29.14 2.84 -20.17
C LYS A 62 28.10 3.79 -19.59
N PHE A 63 28.15 5.07 -19.92
CA PHE A 63 27.18 6.06 -19.44
C PHE A 63 25.77 5.77 -19.96
N TYR A 64 25.65 5.37 -21.23
CA TYR A 64 24.40 4.90 -21.82
C TYR A 64 23.84 3.68 -21.08
N GLY A 65 24.70 2.69 -20.77
CA GLY A 65 24.34 1.53 -19.95
C GLY A 65 23.83 1.92 -18.58
N SER A 66 24.50 2.85 -17.89
CA SER A 66 24.04 3.37 -16.59
C SER A 66 22.67 4.05 -16.67
N CYS A 67 22.36 4.77 -17.76
CA CYS A 67 21.03 5.36 -17.96
C CYS A 67 19.95 4.27 -18.14
N LYS A 68 20.25 3.18 -18.84
CA LYS A 68 19.36 2.01 -18.99
C LYS A 68 19.15 1.28 -17.66
N ASP A 69 20.20 1.08 -16.88
CA ASP A 69 20.09 0.46 -15.54
C ASP A 69 19.22 1.31 -14.60
N PHE A 70 19.37 2.64 -14.67
CA PHE A 70 18.56 3.58 -13.92
C PHE A 70 17.08 3.54 -14.37
N GLN A 71 16.81 3.47 -15.68
CA GLN A 71 15.47 3.25 -16.24
C GLN A 71 14.81 1.97 -15.69
N GLY A 72 15.57 0.87 -15.62
CA GLY A 72 15.10 -0.40 -15.05
C GLY A 72 14.79 -0.29 -13.55
N SER A 73 15.61 0.44 -12.80
CA SER A 73 15.39 0.72 -11.38
C SER A 73 14.12 1.55 -11.15
N MET A 74 13.88 2.57 -11.96
CA MET A 74 12.65 3.39 -11.89
C MET A 74 11.40 2.59 -12.26
N THR A 75 11.49 1.71 -13.26
CA THR A 75 10.38 0.81 -13.61
C THR A 75 10.03 -0.12 -12.45
N THR A 76 11.04 -0.67 -11.77
CA THR A 76 10.85 -1.49 -10.56
C THR A 76 10.24 -0.68 -9.41
N MET A 77 10.66 0.57 -9.23
CA MET A 77 10.06 1.48 -8.24
C MET A 77 8.57 1.72 -8.52
N GLY A 78 8.20 1.99 -9.78
CA GLY A 78 6.81 2.13 -10.19
C GLY A 78 5.95 0.90 -9.88
N GLN A 79 6.48 -0.30 -10.15
CA GLN A 79 5.79 -1.55 -9.81
C GLN A 79 5.62 -1.72 -8.29
N ARG A 80 6.64 -1.39 -7.49
CA ARG A 80 6.55 -1.45 -6.02
C ARG A 80 5.53 -0.46 -5.45
N LEU A 81 5.43 0.74 -6.03
CA LEU A 81 4.43 1.73 -5.63
C LEU A 81 3.02 1.28 -5.98
N ALA A 82 2.81 0.63 -7.12
CA ALA A 82 1.51 0.04 -7.47
C ALA A 82 1.08 -1.06 -6.48
N VAL A 83 2.01 -1.93 -6.06
CA VAL A 83 1.75 -2.92 -5.00
C VAL A 83 1.45 -2.23 -3.67
N GLY A 84 2.26 -1.24 -3.29
CA GLY A 84 2.05 -0.46 -2.07
C GLY A 84 0.68 0.23 -2.03
N LYS A 85 0.19 0.74 -3.17
CA LYS A 85 -1.15 1.33 -3.27
C LYS A 85 -2.23 0.29 -2.92
N GLN A 86 -2.11 -0.92 -3.45
CA GLN A 86 -3.07 -1.99 -3.17
C GLN A 86 -3.03 -2.42 -1.69
N ASP A 87 -1.84 -2.47 -1.08
CA ASP A 87 -1.67 -2.81 0.33
C ASP A 87 -2.32 -1.77 1.26
N VAL A 88 -2.24 -0.49 0.90
CA VAL A 88 -2.89 0.60 1.65
C VAL A 88 -4.41 0.50 1.56
N VAL A 89 -4.97 0.25 0.37
CA VAL A 89 -6.42 0.06 0.18
C VAL A 89 -6.93 -1.14 1.01
N ASN A 90 -6.17 -2.24 1.01
CA ASN A 90 -6.51 -3.43 1.80
C ASN A 90 -6.44 -3.14 3.31
N SER A 91 -5.40 -2.43 3.75
CA SER A 91 -5.24 -1.98 5.14
C SER A 91 -6.38 -1.07 5.59
N ALA A 92 -6.80 -0.11 4.76
CA ALA A 92 -7.92 0.79 5.05
C ALA A 92 -9.25 0.03 5.17
N LYS A 93 -9.48 -0.96 4.29
CA LYS A 93 -10.67 -1.84 4.34
C LYS A 93 -10.71 -2.67 5.62
N LEU A 94 -9.59 -3.28 6.00
CA LEU A 94 -9.47 -4.06 7.24
C LEU A 94 -9.68 -3.19 8.48
N SER A 95 -9.08 -2.00 8.51
CA SER A 95 -9.26 -1.01 9.58
C SER A 95 -10.73 -0.61 9.73
N SER A 96 -11.39 -0.34 8.60
CA SER A 96 -12.82 0.03 8.58
C SER A 96 -13.72 -1.11 9.08
N GLN A 97 -13.38 -2.36 8.75
CA GLN A 97 -14.12 -3.53 9.25
C GLN A 97 -13.91 -3.69 10.76
N ALA A 98 -12.66 -3.66 11.23
CA ALA A 98 -12.34 -3.74 12.65
C ALA A 98 -13.06 -2.63 13.44
N GLN A 99 -13.18 -1.43 12.87
CA GLN A 99 -13.87 -0.31 13.50
C GLN A 99 -15.36 -0.60 13.73
N ARG A 100 -16.01 -1.24 12.76
CA ARG A 100 -17.40 -1.69 12.90
C ARG A 100 -17.53 -2.78 13.96
N ASP A 101 -16.63 -3.75 13.95
CA ASP A 101 -16.66 -4.87 14.90
C ASP A 101 -16.46 -4.39 16.35
N ILE A 102 -15.58 -3.39 16.56
CA ILE A 102 -15.37 -2.78 17.88
C ILE A 102 -16.59 -1.98 18.33
N ASN A 103 -17.26 -1.27 17.43
CA ASN A 103 -18.48 -0.54 17.77
C ASN A 103 -19.62 -1.51 18.14
N ASP A 104 -19.77 -2.63 17.43
CA ASP A 104 -20.73 -3.69 17.79
C ASP A 104 -20.38 -4.33 19.14
N MET A 105 -19.09 -4.59 19.38
CA MET A 105 -18.61 -5.10 20.66
C MET A 105 -18.93 -4.14 21.82
N GLY A 106 -18.71 -2.84 21.64
CA GLY A 106 -19.07 -1.82 22.64
C GLY A 106 -20.57 -1.83 22.96
N ALA A 107 -21.43 -1.92 21.94
CA ALA A 107 -22.89 -2.02 22.14
C ALA A 107 -23.29 -3.29 22.92
N ARG A 108 -22.65 -4.43 22.64
CA ARG A 108 -22.89 -5.70 23.36
C ARG A 108 -22.42 -5.63 24.82
N ILE A 109 -21.29 -4.98 25.09
CA ILE A 109 -20.78 -4.78 26.44
C ILE A 109 -21.73 -3.90 27.27
N LEU A 110 -22.27 -2.84 26.68
CA LEU A 110 -23.28 -2.00 27.35
C LEU A 110 -24.53 -2.80 27.70
N LYS A 111 -25.00 -3.66 26.79
CA LYS A 111 -26.12 -4.57 27.04
C LYS A 111 -25.82 -5.55 28.18
N LEU A 112 -24.61 -6.12 28.21
CA LEU A 112 -24.18 -7.04 29.28
C LEU A 112 -24.15 -6.33 30.66
N SER A 113 -23.64 -5.10 30.72
CA SER A 113 -23.65 -4.30 31.95
C SER A 113 -25.07 -4.01 32.45
N GLN A 114 -25.99 -3.73 31.53
CA GLN A 114 -27.40 -3.55 31.86
C GLN A 114 -28.03 -4.86 32.40
N GLU A 115 -27.83 -5.99 31.71
CA GLU A 115 -28.36 -7.30 32.15
C GLU A 115 -27.79 -7.71 33.51
N ALA A 116 -26.51 -7.41 33.80
CA ALA A 116 -25.91 -7.65 35.10
C ALA A 116 -26.55 -6.79 36.21
N THR A 117 -26.86 -5.53 35.91
CA THR A 117 -27.52 -4.60 36.83
C THR A 117 -28.96 -5.03 37.12
N GLU A 118 -29.71 -5.42 36.09
CA GLU A 118 -31.07 -5.94 36.23
C GLU A 118 -31.08 -7.23 37.07
N THR A 119 -30.15 -8.15 36.81
CA THR A 119 -30.06 -9.39 37.57
C THR A 119 -29.61 -9.14 39.02
N ALA A 120 -28.73 -8.17 39.26
CA ALA A 120 -28.38 -7.76 40.63
C ALA A 120 -29.61 -7.29 41.42
N GLY A 121 -30.51 -6.52 40.79
CA GLY A 121 -31.78 -6.11 41.39
C GLY A 121 -32.72 -7.29 41.72
N ALA A 122 -32.80 -8.28 40.84
CA ALA A 122 -33.56 -9.50 41.10
C ALA A 122 -32.97 -10.32 42.26
N VAL A 123 -31.64 -10.41 42.35
CA VAL A 123 -30.92 -11.08 43.45
C VAL A 123 -31.13 -10.34 44.78
N ASP A 124 -31.13 -9.01 44.78
CA ASP A 124 -31.44 -8.23 46.00
C ASP A 124 -32.88 -8.42 46.45
N THR A 125 -33.83 -8.55 45.52
CA THR A 125 -35.22 -8.91 45.85
C THR A 125 -35.29 -10.30 46.50
N LEU A 126 -34.57 -11.29 45.95
CA LEU A 126 -34.51 -12.64 46.53
C LEU A 126 -33.86 -12.64 47.92
N LYS A 127 -32.83 -11.81 48.13
CA LYS A 127 -32.22 -11.60 49.45
C LYS A 127 -33.26 -11.14 50.47
N GLN A 128 -34.05 -10.13 50.12
CA GLN A 128 -35.08 -9.58 50.99
C GLN A 128 -36.15 -10.62 51.33
N ARG A 129 -36.59 -11.43 50.35
CA ARG A 129 -37.53 -12.55 50.59
C ARG A 129 -36.94 -13.61 51.50
N ALA A 130 -35.67 -13.96 51.35
CA ALA A 130 -35.01 -14.92 52.24
C ALA A 130 -34.85 -14.39 53.67
N GLU A 131 -34.65 -13.09 53.85
CA GLU A 131 -34.64 -12.43 55.17
C GLU A 131 -36.04 -12.43 55.81
N GLU A 132 -37.09 -12.13 55.03
CA GLU A 132 -38.49 -12.22 55.47
C GLU A 132 -38.83 -13.64 55.95
N ILE A 133 -38.50 -14.67 55.17
CA ILE A 133 -38.73 -16.07 55.56
C ILE A 133 -37.95 -16.42 56.83
N GLY A 134 -36.69 -15.96 56.95
CA GLY A 134 -35.90 -16.15 58.17
C GLY A 134 -36.62 -15.61 59.42
N SER A 135 -37.22 -14.42 59.33
CA SER A 135 -37.99 -13.83 60.44
C SER A 135 -39.24 -14.64 60.80
N ILE A 136 -39.93 -15.20 59.80
CA ILE A 136 -41.11 -16.05 60.00
C ILE A 136 -40.71 -17.35 60.70
N LEU A 137 -39.58 -17.95 60.32
CA LEU A 137 -39.08 -19.18 60.94
C LEU A 137 -38.73 -18.98 62.40
N THR A 138 -38.08 -17.86 62.76
CA THR A 138 -37.84 -17.51 64.18
C THR A 138 -39.14 -17.41 64.96
N MET A 139 -40.17 -16.77 64.40
CA MET A 139 -41.49 -16.69 65.04
C MET A 139 -42.15 -18.07 65.21
N ILE A 140 -42.02 -18.98 64.24
CA ILE A 140 -42.55 -20.34 64.34
C ILE A 140 -41.80 -21.15 65.41
N GLU A 141 -40.48 -20.99 65.50
CA GLU A 141 -39.64 -21.61 66.52
C GLU A 141 -40.10 -21.18 67.92
N ASP A 142 -40.30 -19.87 68.13
CA ASP A 142 -40.84 -19.31 69.37
C ASP A 142 -42.22 -19.88 69.72
N ILE A 143 -43.15 -19.95 68.74
CA ILE A 143 -44.49 -20.52 68.92
C ILE A 143 -44.39 -22.01 69.29
N SER A 144 -43.50 -22.75 68.64
CA SER A 144 -43.30 -24.17 68.88
C SER A 144 -42.74 -24.43 70.28
N GLU A 145 -41.80 -23.60 70.74
CA GLU A 145 -41.27 -23.66 72.11
C GLU A 145 -42.34 -23.33 73.16
N GLN A 146 -43.14 -22.27 72.92
CA GLN A 146 -44.27 -21.93 73.78
C GLN A 146 -45.33 -23.04 73.83
N THR A 147 -45.66 -23.65 72.70
CA THR A 147 -46.62 -24.75 72.62
C THR A 147 -46.10 -25.99 73.35
N ASN A 148 -44.81 -26.28 73.25
CA ASN A 148 -44.15 -27.34 74.00
C ASN A 148 -44.21 -27.10 75.52
N LEU A 149 -43.99 -25.85 75.97
CA LEU A 149 -44.12 -25.47 77.39
C LEU A 149 -45.58 -25.57 77.89
N LEU A 150 -46.55 -25.15 77.08
CA LEU A 150 -47.97 -25.28 77.40
C LEU A 150 -48.39 -26.76 77.52
N ALA A 151 -47.94 -27.60 76.58
CA ALA A 151 -48.21 -29.03 76.59
C ALA A 151 -47.57 -29.73 77.80
N LEU A 152 -46.35 -29.33 78.18
CA LEU A 152 -45.70 -29.81 79.39
C LEU A 152 -46.52 -29.47 80.65
N ASN A 153 -46.97 -28.22 80.77
CA ASN A 153 -47.80 -27.80 81.89
C ASN A 153 -49.13 -28.58 81.94
N ALA A 154 -49.75 -28.82 80.78
CA ALA A 154 -50.97 -29.62 80.68
C ALA A 154 -50.74 -31.09 81.06
N ALA A 155 -49.62 -31.70 80.67
CA ALA A 155 -49.26 -33.06 81.04
C ALA A 155 -49.04 -33.20 82.56
N ILE A 156 -48.41 -32.20 83.19
CA ILE A 156 -48.22 -32.14 84.64
C ILE A 156 -49.58 -32.08 85.35
N GLU A 157 -50.49 -31.21 84.91
CA GLU A 157 -51.81 -31.07 85.55
C GLU A 157 -52.71 -32.29 85.31
N ALA A 158 -52.62 -32.91 84.12
CA ALA A 158 -53.30 -34.17 83.82
C ALA A 158 -52.81 -35.33 84.70
N ALA A 159 -51.49 -35.42 84.96
CA ALA A 159 -50.94 -36.38 85.91
C ALA A 159 -51.43 -36.12 87.35
N ARG A 160 -51.59 -34.83 87.72
CA ARG A 160 -52.08 -34.40 89.04
C ARG A 160 -53.55 -34.77 89.28
N ALA A 161 -54.37 -34.80 88.23
CA ALA A 161 -55.78 -35.21 88.29
C ALA A 161 -55.99 -36.75 88.38
N GLY A 162 -54.92 -37.55 88.35
CA GLY A 162 -54.99 -39.00 88.50
C GLY A 162 -55.81 -39.69 87.39
N GLU A 163 -56.70 -40.62 87.76
CA GLU A 163 -57.51 -41.39 86.79
C GLU A 163 -58.44 -40.50 85.94
N HIS A 164 -58.87 -39.34 86.44
CA HIS A 164 -59.72 -38.40 85.69
C HIS A 164 -58.95 -37.61 84.62
N GLY A 165 -57.62 -37.50 84.73
CA GLY A 165 -56.76 -36.76 83.80
C GLY A 165 -56.16 -37.60 82.67
N ARG A 166 -56.41 -38.92 82.66
CA ARG A 166 -55.73 -39.88 81.79
C ARG A 166 -55.87 -39.58 80.29
N GLY A 167 -57.06 -39.15 79.84
CA GLY A 167 -57.30 -38.74 78.47
C GLY A 167 -56.59 -37.43 78.09
N PHE A 168 -56.51 -36.48 79.03
CA PHE A 168 -55.79 -35.21 78.84
C PHE A 168 -54.28 -35.41 78.79
N ALA A 169 -53.73 -36.36 79.55
CA ALA A 169 -52.31 -36.68 79.52
C ALA A 169 -51.85 -37.17 78.14
N VAL A 170 -52.64 -38.05 77.50
CA VAL A 170 -52.35 -38.55 76.14
C VAL A 170 -52.35 -37.41 75.12
N VAL A 171 -53.33 -36.50 75.21
CA VAL A 171 -53.38 -35.33 74.32
C VAL A 171 -52.20 -34.40 74.56
N ALA A 172 -51.82 -34.14 75.81
CA ALA A 172 -50.69 -33.29 76.15
C ALA A 172 -49.36 -33.85 75.63
N ASP A 173 -49.13 -35.16 75.76
CA ASP A 173 -47.94 -35.81 75.20
C ASP A 173 -47.90 -35.75 73.66
N GLU A 174 -49.04 -35.91 72.99
CA GLU A 174 -49.12 -35.79 71.52
C GLU A 174 -48.84 -34.35 71.06
N VAL A 175 -49.40 -33.33 71.74
CA VAL A 175 -49.12 -31.91 71.45
C VAL A 175 -47.64 -31.60 71.67
N ARG A 176 -47.03 -32.16 72.72
CA ARG A 176 -45.60 -32.00 73.00
C ARG A 176 -44.74 -32.64 71.91
N ALA A 177 -45.08 -33.84 71.47
CA ALA A 177 -44.40 -34.53 70.37
C ALA A 177 -44.54 -33.74 69.04
N LEU A 178 -45.73 -33.21 68.75
CA LEU A 178 -45.99 -32.38 67.58
C LEU A 178 -45.18 -31.08 67.60
N SER A 179 -45.10 -30.42 68.75
CA SER A 179 -44.28 -29.22 68.94
C SER A 179 -42.80 -29.54 68.74
N GLY A 180 -42.29 -30.65 69.28
CA GLY A 180 -40.91 -31.08 69.03
C GLY A 180 -40.62 -31.34 67.54
N ARG A 181 -41.54 -32.00 66.83
CA ARG A 181 -41.43 -32.22 65.38
C ARG A 181 -41.46 -30.90 64.59
N THR A 182 -42.26 -29.94 65.03
CA THR A 182 -42.38 -28.61 64.41
C THR A 182 -41.08 -27.81 64.59
N ALA A 183 -40.51 -27.81 65.79
CA ALA A 183 -39.22 -27.17 66.07
C ALA A 183 -38.09 -27.76 65.20
N ASN A 184 -38.00 -29.10 65.12
CA ASN A 184 -37.00 -29.76 64.27
C ASN A 184 -37.16 -29.41 62.79
N ALA A 185 -38.40 -29.42 62.27
CA ALA A 185 -38.67 -29.03 60.88
C ALA A 185 -38.31 -27.56 60.63
N THR A 186 -38.60 -26.68 61.58
CA THR A 186 -38.27 -25.24 61.49
C THR A 186 -36.76 -25.03 61.47
N ALA A 187 -36.00 -25.73 62.30
CA ALA A 187 -34.54 -25.69 62.31
C ALA A 187 -33.92 -26.17 60.99
N ASP A 188 -34.48 -27.23 60.38
CA ASP A 188 -34.04 -27.71 59.07
C ASP A 188 -34.32 -26.68 57.96
N ILE A 189 -35.50 -26.04 57.95
CA ILE A 189 -35.82 -24.98 56.98
C ILE A 189 -34.92 -23.75 57.20
N SER A 190 -34.66 -23.35 58.45
CA SER A 190 -33.75 -22.24 58.78
C SER A 190 -32.35 -22.49 58.21
N ARG A 191 -31.84 -23.71 58.30
CA ARG A 191 -30.55 -24.10 57.68
C ARG A 191 -30.58 -23.93 56.16
N LEU A 192 -31.66 -24.36 55.50
CA LEU A 192 -31.82 -24.19 54.05
C LEU A 192 -31.88 -22.71 53.65
N ILE A 193 -32.59 -21.88 54.42
CA ILE A 193 -32.65 -20.43 54.16
C ILE A 193 -31.29 -19.75 54.34
N GLN A 194 -30.49 -20.16 55.33
CA GLN A 194 -29.12 -19.66 55.48
C GLN A 194 -28.25 -20.01 54.25
N LEU A 195 -28.38 -21.22 53.70
CA LEU A 195 -27.68 -21.59 52.47
C LEU A 195 -28.13 -20.73 51.29
N VAL A 196 -29.44 -20.52 51.12
CA VAL A 196 -29.99 -19.63 50.07
C VAL A 196 -29.43 -18.20 50.22
N GLN A 197 -29.40 -17.65 51.43
CA GLN A 197 -28.83 -16.32 51.68
C GLN A 197 -27.34 -16.24 51.31
N GLN A 198 -26.56 -17.29 51.59
CA GLN A 198 -25.14 -17.36 51.20
C GLN A 198 -24.98 -17.40 49.67
N GLU A 199 -25.77 -18.23 48.98
CA GLU A 199 -25.75 -18.35 47.52
C GLU A 199 -26.17 -17.04 46.84
N VAL A 200 -27.20 -16.38 47.34
CA VAL A 200 -27.65 -15.05 46.90
C VAL A 200 -26.55 -14.01 47.09
N GLY A 201 -25.87 -14.01 48.25
CA GLY A 201 -24.74 -13.11 48.50
C GLY A 201 -23.57 -13.35 47.53
N ALA A 202 -23.30 -14.60 47.17
CA ALA A 202 -22.31 -14.95 46.16
C ALA A 202 -22.72 -14.50 44.75
N ALA A 203 -23.98 -14.72 44.36
CA ALA A 203 -24.52 -14.27 43.08
C ALA A 203 -24.42 -12.74 42.93
N ARG A 204 -24.75 -11.98 43.99
CA ARG A 204 -24.64 -10.51 43.96
C ARG A 204 -23.21 -10.02 43.75
N ARG A 205 -22.23 -10.67 44.40
CA ARG A 205 -20.80 -10.34 44.19
C ARG A 205 -20.40 -10.56 42.74
N ARG A 206 -20.73 -11.73 42.18
CA ARG A 206 -20.46 -12.04 40.76
C ARG A 206 -21.08 -11.03 39.80
N MET A 207 -22.30 -10.58 40.06
CA MET A 207 -22.95 -9.56 39.22
C MET A 207 -22.23 -8.22 39.26
N ARG A 208 -21.73 -7.81 40.43
CA ARG A 208 -20.91 -6.59 40.54
C ARG A 208 -19.59 -6.72 39.79
N ASP A 209 -18.95 -7.88 39.87
CA ASP A 209 -17.70 -8.16 39.16
C ASP A 209 -17.93 -8.10 37.63
N VAL A 210 -19.04 -8.66 37.13
CA VAL A 210 -19.42 -8.58 35.71
C VAL A 210 -19.67 -7.14 35.26
N ALA A 211 -20.36 -6.32 36.07
CA ALA A 211 -20.60 -4.92 35.75
C ALA A 211 -19.29 -4.12 35.66
N SER A 212 -18.39 -4.28 36.64
CA SER A 212 -17.09 -3.61 36.65
C SER A 212 -16.19 -4.06 35.49
N GLU A 213 -16.16 -5.35 35.16
CA GLU A 213 -15.39 -5.84 34.02
C GLU A 213 -15.98 -5.33 32.69
N SER A 214 -17.31 -5.20 32.60
CA SER A 214 -17.98 -4.62 31.43
C SER A 214 -17.59 -3.14 31.22
N GLU A 215 -17.50 -2.35 32.29
CA GLU A 215 -17.01 -0.96 32.20
C GLU A 215 -15.58 -0.90 31.64
N ARG A 216 -14.68 -1.74 32.17
CA ARG A 216 -13.27 -1.80 31.71
C ARG A 216 -13.16 -2.27 30.26
N LEU A 217 -13.97 -3.24 29.84
CA LEU A 217 -14.03 -3.69 28.45
C LEU A 217 -14.54 -2.58 27.53
N ASN A 218 -15.50 -1.78 27.98
CA ASN A 218 -16.00 -0.64 27.21
C ASN A 218 -14.92 0.45 27.03
N GLU A 219 -14.15 0.78 28.07
CA GLU A 219 -13.00 1.69 27.95
C GLU A 219 -11.96 1.17 26.94
N THR A 220 -11.66 -0.13 27.00
CA THR A 220 -10.72 -0.78 26.05
C THR A 220 -11.26 -0.71 24.62
N ALA A 221 -12.55 -0.94 24.41
CA ALA A 221 -13.19 -0.82 23.10
C ALA A 221 -13.11 0.62 22.57
N GLN A 222 -13.32 1.64 23.41
CA GLN A 222 -13.19 3.04 23.02
C GLN A 222 -11.76 3.41 22.61
N GLN A 223 -10.74 2.96 23.37
CA GLN A 223 -9.34 3.17 23.01
C GLN A 223 -8.99 2.50 21.67
N ALA A 224 -9.44 1.26 21.48
CA ALA A 224 -9.20 0.54 20.24
C ALA A 224 -9.91 1.19 19.04
N SER A 225 -11.11 1.75 19.23
CA SER A 225 -11.82 2.57 18.26
C SER A 225 -11.02 3.83 17.88
N GLN A 226 -10.46 4.55 18.86
CA GLN A 226 -9.60 5.71 18.58
C GLN A 226 -8.35 5.35 17.77
N ASN A 227 -7.69 4.25 18.13
CA ASN A 227 -6.50 3.76 17.41
C ASN A 227 -6.83 3.38 15.96
N LEU A 228 -7.97 2.74 15.71
CA LEU A 228 -8.42 2.42 14.36
C LEU A 228 -8.76 3.68 13.55
N GLY A 229 -9.35 4.70 14.18
CA GLY A 229 -9.53 6.01 13.56
C GLY A 229 -8.21 6.64 13.10
N GLN A 230 -7.18 6.60 13.94
CA GLN A 230 -5.83 7.06 13.57
C GLN A 230 -5.20 6.21 12.45
N MET A 231 -5.43 4.90 12.46
CA MET A 231 -4.93 3.99 11.42
C MET A 231 -5.58 4.26 10.06
N LEU A 232 -6.87 4.62 10.03
CA LEU A 232 -7.58 5.05 8.83
C LEU A 232 -7.01 6.36 8.27
N GLN A 233 -6.82 7.36 9.13
CA GLN A 233 -6.19 8.63 8.74
C GLN A 233 -4.78 8.42 8.18
N THR A 234 -3.98 7.57 8.84
CA THR A 234 -2.63 7.23 8.38
C THR A 234 -2.67 6.50 7.04
N SER A 235 -3.63 5.60 6.84
CA SER A 235 -3.81 4.91 5.56
C SER A 235 -4.10 5.89 4.42
N THR A 236 -4.98 6.88 4.63
CA THR A 236 -5.24 7.94 3.63
C THR A 236 -3.98 8.76 3.33
N GLN A 237 -3.17 9.10 4.34
CA GLN A 237 -1.93 9.83 4.12
C GLN A 237 -0.88 9.00 3.36
N ILE A 238 -0.79 7.70 3.63
CA ILE A 238 0.10 6.80 2.86
C ILE A 238 -0.42 6.67 1.42
N GLU A 239 -1.72 6.56 1.20
CA GLU A 239 -2.31 6.50 -0.15
C GLU A 239 -1.94 7.72 -0.99
N GLN A 240 -2.06 8.92 -0.40
CA GLN A 240 -1.64 10.18 -1.02
C GLN A 240 -0.14 10.17 -1.37
N THR A 241 0.69 9.75 -0.42
CA THR A 241 2.16 9.68 -0.60
C THR A 241 2.54 8.68 -1.69
N VAL A 242 1.91 7.51 -1.73
CA VAL A 242 2.15 6.48 -2.73
C VAL A 242 1.70 6.94 -4.12
N THR A 243 0.56 7.61 -4.22
CA THR A 243 0.05 8.14 -5.49
C THR A 243 0.95 9.24 -6.05
N ALA A 244 1.37 10.20 -5.21
CA ALA A 244 2.35 11.20 -5.61
C ALA A 244 3.71 10.58 -5.98
N GLY A 245 4.17 9.58 -5.21
CA GLY A 245 5.38 8.83 -5.51
C GLY A 245 5.31 8.06 -6.83
N ALA A 246 4.13 7.52 -7.17
CA ALA A 246 3.90 6.81 -8.43
C ALA A 246 4.03 7.78 -9.63
N LEU A 247 3.43 8.96 -9.53
CA LEU A 247 3.63 10.02 -10.52
C LEU A 247 5.11 10.40 -10.64
N ARG A 248 5.79 10.70 -9.53
CA ARG A 248 7.22 11.07 -9.54
C ARG A 248 8.08 9.98 -10.20
N SER A 249 7.82 8.73 -9.86
CA SER A 249 8.52 7.58 -10.44
C SER A 249 8.30 7.48 -11.96
N PHE A 250 7.05 7.61 -12.40
CA PHE A 250 6.70 7.62 -13.81
C PHE A 250 7.38 8.77 -14.57
N ILE A 251 7.30 9.98 -14.03
CA ILE A 251 7.89 11.18 -14.63
C ILE A 251 9.41 11.02 -14.75
N MET A 252 10.09 10.54 -13.71
CA MET A 252 11.52 10.27 -13.77
C MET A 252 11.85 9.24 -14.86
N ASN A 253 11.03 8.20 -15.02
CA ASN A 253 11.20 7.23 -16.09
C ASN A 253 11.02 7.87 -17.49
N ALA A 254 10.00 8.71 -17.66
CA ALA A 254 9.78 9.45 -18.91
C ALA A 254 10.95 10.40 -19.22
N LYS A 255 11.52 11.07 -18.21
CA LYS A 255 12.72 11.91 -18.38
C LYS A 255 13.92 11.11 -18.90
N ILE A 256 14.11 9.91 -18.37
CA ILE A 256 15.20 9.00 -18.77
C ILE A 256 14.96 8.39 -20.15
N ASP A 257 13.71 8.07 -20.49
CA ASP A 257 13.33 7.65 -21.84
C ASP A 257 13.77 8.68 -22.88
N HIS A 258 13.51 9.96 -22.61
CA HIS A 258 13.87 11.06 -23.51
C HIS A 258 15.37 11.38 -23.49
N LEU A 259 16.07 11.14 -22.38
CA LEU A 259 17.53 11.23 -22.32
C LEU A 259 18.17 10.14 -23.19
N ILE A 260 17.72 8.89 -23.04
CA ILE A 260 18.17 7.75 -23.86
C ILE A 260 17.86 8.01 -25.34
N TYR A 261 16.64 8.46 -25.65
CA TYR A 261 16.25 8.84 -27.00
C TYR A 261 17.22 9.86 -27.61
N LYS A 262 17.57 10.91 -26.86
CA LYS A 262 18.53 11.92 -27.30
C LYS A 262 19.93 11.32 -27.50
N MET A 263 20.38 10.48 -26.57
CA MET A 263 21.64 9.76 -26.69
C MET A 263 21.70 8.88 -27.94
N GLU A 264 20.58 8.29 -28.38
CA GLU A 264 20.52 7.53 -29.63
C GLU A 264 20.73 8.43 -30.87
N LEU A 265 20.18 9.65 -30.87
CA LEU A 265 20.42 10.61 -31.95
C LEU A 265 21.89 11.08 -31.99
N TYR A 266 22.50 11.31 -30.82
CA TYR A 266 23.94 11.59 -30.74
C TYR A 266 24.79 10.42 -31.24
N ARG A 267 24.44 9.17 -30.91
CA ARG A 267 25.15 7.98 -31.42
C ARG A 267 25.12 7.92 -32.94
N LEU A 268 23.99 8.28 -33.55
CA LEU A 268 23.85 8.33 -35.00
C LEU A 268 24.80 9.37 -35.59
N MET A 269 24.78 10.60 -35.06
CA MET A 269 25.63 11.69 -35.55
C MET A 269 27.12 11.49 -35.30
N LEU A 270 27.49 10.75 -34.25
CA LEU A 270 28.87 10.39 -33.95
C LEU A 270 29.37 9.16 -34.72
N GLY A 271 28.53 8.55 -35.59
CA GLY A 271 28.87 7.33 -36.33
C GLY A 271 29.01 6.09 -35.44
N LEU A 272 28.49 6.13 -34.21
CA LEU A 272 28.48 5.01 -33.27
C LEU A 272 27.33 4.03 -33.54
N ARG A 273 26.37 4.42 -34.39
CA ARG A 273 25.31 3.56 -34.93
C ARG A 273 24.91 4.05 -36.33
N ASN A 274 24.53 3.12 -37.21
CA ASN A 274 24.16 3.42 -38.62
C ASN A 274 22.82 2.79 -39.04
N ASP A 275 22.13 2.16 -38.10
CA ASP A 275 20.93 1.35 -38.31
C ASP A 275 19.63 2.13 -38.13
N LEU A 276 19.66 3.29 -37.45
CA LEU A 276 18.47 4.10 -37.19
C LEU A 276 17.86 4.63 -38.49
N ARG A 277 16.56 4.44 -38.67
CA ARG A 277 15.78 5.02 -39.77
C ARG A 277 14.70 5.97 -39.26
N PRO A 278 14.17 6.88 -40.10
CA PRO A 278 13.10 7.81 -39.70
C PRO A 278 11.84 7.11 -39.18
N GLU A 279 11.53 5.92 -39.70
CA GLU A 279 10.43 5.06 -39.25
C GLU A 279 10.64 4.40 -37.88
N ASP A 280 11.89 4.25 -37.45
CA ASP A 280 12.24 3.71 -36.13
C ASP A 280 12.18 4.79 -35.04
N VAL A 281 12.06 6.07 -35.43
CA VAL A 281 11.85 7.17 -34.49
C VAL A 281 10.41 7.08 -33.99
N ASP A 282 10.26 6.65 -32.74
CA ASP A 282 8.96 6.40 -32.09
C ASP A 282 7.93 7.49 -32.40
N ASN A 283 6.70 7.07 -32.70
CA ASN A 283 5.56 7.99 -32.73
C ASN A 283 5.33 8.54 -31.30
N PRO A 284 5.15 9.86 -31.10
CA PRO A 284 4.92 10.42 -29.78
C PRO A 284 3.74 9.77 -29.04
N LYS A 285 2.69 9.29 -29.72
CA LYS A 285 1.58 8.56 -29.07
C LYS A 285 1.92 7.12 -28.71
N ALA A 286 2.85 6.50 -29.43
CA ALA A 286 3.27 5.12 -29.18
C ALA A 286 4.33 5.01 -28.06
N SER A 287 5.00 6.13 -27.73
CA SER A 287 5.96 6.21 -26.63
C SER A 287 5.30 5.89 -25.28
N ARG A 288 6.10 5.51 -24.28
CA ARG A 288 5.58 5.25 -22.92
C ARG A 288 4.87 6.48 -22.34
N LEU A 289 5.46 7.67 -22.53
CA LEU A 289 4.85 8.93 -22.11
C LEU A 289 3.54 9.20 -22.88
N GLY A 290 3.51 8.94 -24.19
CA GLY A 290 2.31 9.06 -25.01
C GLY A 290 1.18 8.16 -24.52
N LYS A 291 1.43 6.86 -24.37
CA LYS A 291 0.41 5.90 -23.89
C LYS A 291 -0.15 6.30 -22.52
N TRP A 292 0.72 6.70 -21.60
CA TRP A 292 0.32 7.20 -20.29
C TRP A 292 -0.53 8.47 -20.39
N TYR A 293 -0.18 9.39 -21.29
CA TYR A 293 -0.89 10.65 -21.51
C TYR A 293 -2.27 10.46 -22.16
N TYR A 294 -2.41 9.61 -23.17
CA TYR A 294 -3.67 9.52 -23.92
C TYR A 294 -4.64 8.45 -23.39
N GLU A 295 -4.11 7.34 -22.88
CA GLU A 295 -4.88 6.10 -22.66
C GLU A 295 -4.70 5.49 -21.26
N GLY A 296 -3.72 5.95 -20.49
CA GLY A 296 -3.35 5.34 -19.23
C GLY A 296 -3.66 6.19 -18.01
N GLU A 297 -3.01 5.80 -16.89
CA GLU A 297 -3.16 6.45 -15.58
C GLU A 297 -2.90 7.96 -15.62
N GLY A 298 -2.03 8.43 -16.52
CA GLY A 298 -1.82 9.86 -16.80
C GLY A 298 -3.12 10.60 -16.98
N ARG A 299 -3.96 10.11 -17.88
CA ARG A 299 -5.25 10.72 -18.20
C ARG A 299 -6.22 10.58 -17.04
N ASP A 300 -6.34 9.37 -16.51
CA ASP A 300 -7.39 9.04 -15.54
C ASP A 300 -7.17 9.70 -14.18
N CYS A 301 -5.91 9.82 -13.75
CA CYS A 301 -5.53 10.30 -12.43
C CYS A 301 -4.91 11.70 -12.40
N TYR A 302 -4.22 12.13 -13.46
CA TYR A 302 -3.32 13.29 -13.41
C TYR A 302 -3.69 14.42 -14.39
N SER A 303 -4.68 14.22 -15.26
CA SER A 303 -5.11 15.22 -16.27
C SER A 303 -5.66 16.52 -15.70
N GLN A 304 -6.04 16.52 -14.41
CA GLN A 304 -6.52 17.71 -13.70
C GLN A 304 -5.39 18.63 -13.24
N LEU A 305 -4.14 18.17 -13.29
CA LEU A 305 -2.98 18.99 -12.94
C LEU A 305 -2.69 20.00 -14.06
N PRO A 306 -2.50 21.29 -13.76
CA PRO A 306 -2.23 22.30 -14.79
C PRO A 306 -1.03 21.96 -15.69
N GLY A 307 0.05 21.44 -15.11
CA GLY A 307 1.27 21.04 -15.83
C GLY A 307 1.08 19.86 -16.77
N TYR A 308 -0.05 19.16 -16.71
CA TYR A 308 -0.32 18.01 -17.57
C TYR A 308 -0.44 18.43 -19.04
N ALA A 309 -1.27 19.44 -19.31
CA ALA A 309 -1.52 19.93 -20.66
C ALA A 309 -0.28 20.60 -21.31
N GLU A 310 0.69 21.03 -20.51
CA GLU A 310 1.94 21.64 -20.99
C GLU A 310 2.85 20.63 -21.72
N ILE A 311 2.72 19.33 -21.40
CA ILE A 311 3.63 18.27 -21.89
C ILE A 311 3.41 17.99 -23.37
N GLU A 312 2.16 17.83 -23.80
CA GLU A 312 1.80 17.34 -25.14
C GLU A 312 2.43 18.13 -26.30
N PRO A 313 2.30 19.47 -26.39
CA PRO A 313 2.86 20.21 -27.51
C PRO A 313 4.39 20.09 -27.57
N ILE A 314 5.07 20.09 -26.42
CA ILE A 314 6.53 20.02 -26.33
C ILE A 314 7.02 18.62 -26.70
N HIS A 315 6.37 17.58 -26.18
CA HIS A 315 6.66 16.18 -26.49
C HIS A 315 6.47 15.87 -27.98
N ASN A 316 5.37 16.35 -28.58
CA ASN A 316 5.13 16.19 -30.01
C ASN A 316 6.21 16.92 -30.85
N GLU A 317 6.61 18.15 -30.47
CA GLU A 317 7.69 18.88 -31.15
C GLU A 317 9.02 18.11 -31.09
N MET A 318 9.36 17.51 -29.95
CA MET A 318 10.60 16.74 -29.77
C MET A 318 10.70 15.56 -30.74
N HIS A 319 9.63 14.76 -30.87
CA HIS A 319 9.61 13.62 -31.78
C HIS A 319 9.66 14.03 -33.25
N VAL A 320 9.00 15.13 -33.63
CA VAL A 320 9.07 15.69 -34.99
C VAL A 320 10.51 16.10 -35.33
N LEU A 321 11.19 16.79 -34.41
CA LEU A 321 12.58 17.21 -34.61
C LEU A 321 13.53 16.02 -34.71
N GLY A 322 13.37 14.99 -33.87
CA GLY A 322 14.24 13.83 -33.95
C GLY A 322 14.08 13.05 -35.26
N ARG A 323 12.86 12.95 -35.80
CA ARG A 323 12.64 12.39 -37.14
C ARG A 323 13.33 13.22 -38.22
N ARG A 324 13.15 14.54 -38.19
CA ARG A 324 13.80 15.47 -39.14
C ARG A 324 15.33 15.38 -39.07
N LEU A 325 15.89 15.21 -37.88
CA LEU A 325 17.33 15.02 -37.68
C LEU A 325 17.82 13.76 -38.40
N VAL A 326 17.14 12.62 -38.20
CA VAL A 326 17.51 11.36 -38.86
C VAL A 326 17.39 11.47 -40.38
N GLU A 327 16.33 12.12 -40.89
CA GLU A 327 16.14 12.36 -42.32
C GLU A 327 17.26 13.22 -42.92
N ALA A 328 17.62 14.35 -42.27
CA ALA A 328 18.71 15.22 -42.71
C ALA A 328 20.08 14.51 -42.68
N TRP A 329 20.35 13.76 -41.61
CA TRP A 329 21.59 13.00 -41.46
C TRP A 329 21.76 11.96 -42.57
N LEU A 330 20.71 11.19 -42.87
CA LEU A 330 20.73 10.17 -43.93
C LEU A 330 20.79 10.78 -45.34
N ALA A 331 20.29 12.00 -45.52
CA ALA A 331 20.42 12.77 -46.77
C ALA A 331 21.84 13.36 -46.97
N GLY A 332 22.72 13.26 -45.96
CA GLY A 332 24.05 13.86 -45.98
C GLY A 332 24.07 15.36 -45.66
N ASP A 333 22.94 15.92 -45.23
CA ASP A 333 22.82 17.33 -44.86
C ASP A 333 23.20 17.53 -43.37
N GLN A 334 24.51 17.61 -43.14
CA GLN A 334 25.08 17.72 -41.79
C GLN A 334 24.74 19.05 -41.10
N GLU A 335 24.62 20.13 -41.87
CA GLU A 335 24.29 21.46 -41.34
C GLU A 335 22.86 21.47 -40.80
N GLN A 336 21.89 20.99 -41.60
CA GLN A 336 20.50 20.86 -41.19
C GLN A 336 20.34 19.89 -40.01
N ALA A 337 21.09 18.78 -39.99
CA ALA A 337 21.06 17.83 -38.89
C ALA A 337 21.55 18.46 -37.57
N LEU A 338 22.64 19.23 -37.61
CA LEU A 338 23.19 19.91 -36.44
C LEU A 338 22.27 21.03 -35.93
N GLU A 339 21.71 21.85 -36.81
CA GLU A 339 20.72 22.88 -36.44
C GLU A 339 19.48 22.24 -35.77
N THR A 340 19.01 21.13 -36.34
CA THR A 340 17.87 20.38 -35.78
C THR A 340 18.20 19.80 -34.40
N LEU A 341 19.44 19.31 -34.20
CA LEU A 341 19.90 18.81 -32.91
C LEU A 341 19.94 19.90 -31.85
N LEU A 342 20.45 21.09 -32.16
CA LEU A 342 20.48 22.23 -31.22
C LEU A 342 19.06 22.63 -30.80
N ARG A 343 18.12 22.70 -31.75
CA ARG A 343 16.72 22.96 -31.43
C ARG A 343 16.09 21.85 -30.58
N LEU A 344 16.46 20.59 -30.84
CA LEU A 344 16.01 19.44 -30.06
C LEU A 344 16.51 19.50 -28.62
N GLU A 345 17.72 20.00 -28.37
CA GLU A 345 18.24 20.24 -27.01
C GLU A 345 17.39 21.26 -26.24
N ASP A 346 17.03 22.38 -26.87
CA ASP A 346 16.17 23.40 -26.26
C ASP A 346 14.76 22.86 -25.94
N VAL A 347 14.19 22.07 -26.85
CA VAL A 347 12.89 21.42 -26.65
C VAL A 347 12.98 20.37 -25.54
N SER A 348 14.06 19.60 -25.50
CA SER A 348 14.32 18.61 -24.46
C SER A 348 14.39 19.28 -23.09
N ALA A 349 15.11 20.39 -22.95
CA ALA A 349 15.18 21.15 -21.69
C ALA A 349 13.81 21.64 -21.24
N ARG A 350 12.98 22.16 -22.16
CA ARG A 350 11.59 22.56 -21.86
C ARG A 350 10.72 21.38 -21.44
N LEU A 351 10.84 20.23 -22.11
CA LEU A 351 10.10 19.02 -21.74
C LEU A 351 10.49 18.52 -20.34
N GLN A 352 11.79 18.50 -20.03
CA GLN A 352 12.30 18.11 -18.72
C GLN A 352 11.77 19.03 -17.60
N ALA A 353 11.67 20.33 -17.86
CA ALA A 353 11.09 21.30 -16.94
C ALA A 353 9.58 21.12 -16.77
N ALA A 354 8.82 20.93 -17.86
CA ALA A 354 7.38 20.67 -17.80
C ALA A 354 7.06 19.37 -17.03
N LEU A 355 7.84 18.32 -17.27
CA LEU A 355 7.76 17.06 -16.53
C LEU A 355 8.06 17.27 -15.04
N GLU A 356 9.08 18.05 -14.68
CA GLU A 356 9.37 18.38 -13.26
C GLU A 356 8.20 19.13 -12.61
N HIS A 357 7.69 20.14 -13.31
CA HIS A 357 6.58 20.96 -12.85
C HIS A 357 5.36 20.10 -12.55
N LEU A 358 5.01 19.15 -13.43
CA LEU A 358 3.91 18.22 -13.20
C LEU A 358 4.15 17.34 -11.96
N ALA A 359 5.36 16.80 -11.78
CA ALA A 359 5.68 15.97 -10.62
C ALA A 359 5.55 16.75 -9.31
N SER A 360 6.09 17.97 -9.24
CA SER A 360 5.95 18.84 -8.06
C SER A 360 4.50 19.18 -7.76
N GLN A 361 3.69 19.49 -8.78
CA GLN A 361 2.26 19.77 -8.58
C GLN A 361 1.49 18.58 -8.01
N GLY A 362 1.81 17.35 -8.44
CA GLY A 362 1.20 16.15 -7.88
C GLY A 362 1.62 15.87 -6.43
N GLU A 363 2.83 16.26 -6.02
CA GLU A 363 3.27 16.17 -4.63
C GLU A 363 2.63 17.24 -3.74
N GLU A 364 2.39 18.44 -4.28
CA GLU A 364 1.74 19.54 -3.56
C GLU A 364 0.22 19.35 -3.40
N ARG A 365 -0.41 18.69 -4.37
CA ARG A 365 -1.86 18.42 -4.38
C ARG A 365 -2.20 16.95 -4.57
N PRO A 366 -1.81 16.07 -3.62
CA PRO A 366 -2.13 14.65 -3.71
C PRO A 366 -3.63 14.37 -3.54
N ASP A 367 -4.38 15.32 -2.98
CA ASP A 367 -5.82 15.25 -2.69
C ASP A 367 -6.71 15.26 -3.94
N ILE A 368 -6.22 15.74 -5.08
CA ILE A 368 -6.96 15.77 -6.35
C ILE A 368 -6.56 14.62 -7.29
N LEU A 369 -5.61 13.78 -6.89
CA LEU A 369 -5.10 12.70 -7.72
C LEU A 369 -5.98 11.46 -7.61
N CYS A 370 -6.25 10.81 -8.74
CA CYS A 370 -7.00 9.54 -8.78
C CYS A 370 -8.37 9.56 -8.06
N MET A 371 -9.03 10.71 -7.94
CA MET A 371 -10.32 10.89 -7.24
C MET A 371 -11.53 10.18 -7.89
N GLY A 372 -11.33 9.47 -9.02
CA GLY A 372 -12.37 8.82 -9.81
C GLY A 372 -12.52 7.30 -9.63
N GLY A 373 -11.89 6.71 -8.62
CA GLY A 373 -11.79 5.25 -8.44
C GLY A 373 -12.47 4.68 -7.19
N HIS A 374 -13.60 5.26 -6.74
CA HIS A 374 -14.45 4.68 -5.69
C HIS A 374 -15.81 4.26 -6.22
#